data_AF-A0A960RTA4-F1
#
_entry.id   AF-A0A960RTA4-F1
#
_cell.length_a   1.000
_cell.length_b   1.000
_cell.length_c   1.000
_cell.angle_alpha   90.00
_cell.angle_beta   90.00
_cell.angle_gamma   90.00
#
_symmetry.space_group_name_H-M   'P 1'
#
loop_
_entity.id
_entity.type
_entity.pdbx_description
1 polymer ?
#
loop_
_entity_poly.entity_id
_entity_poly.type
_entity_poly.pdbx_seq_one_letter_code
_entity_poly.pdbx_strand_id
1 'polypeptide(L)'
;MTKLDKKTLINLTKLCRINCSEEELEVLLANLQSVLGYIDQMKEVDTEGVPACNHVSDHVGNVTREDEPDKNLDRKTFLDNSPSHVGGMIRVPTVIKF
;
A
#
# COMPACT_ATOMS: atom_id res chain seq x y z
N MET A 1 -15.31 18.75 6.75
CA MET A 1 -14.22 17.85 6.35
C MET A 1 -12.96 18.32 7.04
N THR A 2 -12.28 17.45 7.79
CA THR A 2 -11.05 17.79 8.51
C THR A 2 -10.00 18.19 7.49
N LYS A 3 -9.55 19.46 7.52
CA LYS A 3 -8.45 19.92 6.66
C LYS A 3 -7.25 19.02 6.91
N LEU A 4 -6.76 18.34 5.86
CA LEU A 4 -5.50 17.62 5.92
C LEU A 4 -4.41 18.59 6.38
N ASP A 5 -3.74 18.27 7.48
CA ASP A 5 -2.66 19.08 8.05
C ASP A 5 -1.30 18.39 7.87
N LYS A 6 -0.22 19.16 8.04
CA LYS A 6 1.15 18.67 7.85
C LYS A 6 1.49 17.52 8.79
N LYS A 7 0.95 17.52 10.01
CA LYS A 7 1.15 16.44 10.99
C LYS A 7 0.55 15.12 10.51
N THR A 8 -0.67 15.16 9.99
CA THR A 8 -1.34 13.98 9.41
C THR A 8 -0.58 13.49 8.19
N LEU A 9 -0.08 14.40 7.36
CA LEU A 9 0.75 14.04 6.21
C LEU A 9 2.06 13.33 6.61
N ILE A 10 2.77 13.83 7.62
CA ILE A 10 3.99 13.19 8.16
C ILE A 10 3.69 11.80 8.73
N ASN A 11 2.52 11.61 9.35
CA ASN A 11 2.12 10.29 9.82
C ASN A 11 1.84 9.35 8.64
N LEU A 12 1.20 9.86 7.58
CA LEU A 12 0.91 9.10 6.37
C LEU A 12 2.19 8.67 5.64
N THR A 13 3.17 9.55 5.48
CA THR A 13 4.45 9.21 4.83
C THR A 13 5.20 8.11 5.60
N LYS A 14 5.15 8.13 6.94
CA LYS A 14 5.70 7.06 7.79
C LYS A 14 5.01 5.72 7.57
N LEU A 15 3.68 5.71 7.43
CA LEU A 15 2.91 4.48 7.15
C LEU A 15 3.26 3.92 5.77
N CYS A 16 3.41 4.79 4.78
CA CYS A 16 3.76 4.41 3.41
C CYS A 16 5.27 4.14 3.19
N ARG A 17 6.12 4.34 4.21
CA ARG A 17 7.60 4.24 4.11
C ARG A 17 8.21 5.16 3.05
N ILE A 18 7.61 6.34 2.86
CA ILE A 18 8.11 7.36 1.93
C ILE A 18 8.85 8.42 2.75
N ASN A 19 10.09 8.70 2.38
CA ASN A 19 10.85 9.82 2.95
C ASN A 19 10.69 11.03 2.04
N CYS A 20 10.27 12.17 2.59
CA CYS A 20 10.07 13.41 1.85
C CYS A 20 10.88 14.54 2.49
N SER A 21 11.39 15.44 1.65
CA SER A 21 11.93 16.73 2.10
C SER A 21 10.80 17.66 2.58
N GLU A 22 11.17 18.75 3.25
CA GLU A 22 10.19 19.74 3.72
C GLU A 22 9.46 20.41 2.54
N GLU A 23 10.18 20.69 1.45
CA GLU A 23 9.62 21.25 0.21
C GLU A 23 8.65 20.27 -0.46
N GLU A 24 9.02 18.99 -0.54
CA GLU A 24 8.16 17.94 -1.08
C GLU A 24 6.89 17.79 -0.26
N LEU A 25 6.96 17.89 1.08
CA LEU A 25 5.79 17.83 1.95
C LEU A 25 4.82 18.97 1.70
N GLU A 26 5.30 20.18 1.41
CA GLU A 26 4.42 21.33 1.11
C GLU A 26 3.67 21.14 -0.21
N VAL A 27 4.39 20.69 -1.25
CA VAL A 27 3.78 20.36 -2.55
C VAL A 27 2.79 19.21 -2.41
N LEU A 28 3.16 18.15 -1.69
CA LEU A 28 2.32 16.98 -1.49
C LEU A 28 1.05 17.33 -0.70
N LEU A 29 1.15 18.21 0.29
CA LEU A 29 0.01 18.70 1.07
C LEU A 29 -1.01 19.41 0.17
N ALA A 30 -0.56 20.35 -0.67
CA ALA A 30 -1.43 21.08 -1.59
C ALA A 30 -2.10 20.14 -2.60
N ASN A 31 -1.33 19.21 -3.18
CA ASN A 31 -1.84 18.24 -4.14
C ASN A 31 -2.88 17.31 -3.52
N LEU A 32 -2.61 16.76 -2.33
CA LEU A 32 -3.56 15.88 -1.64
C LEU A 32 -4.83 16.61 -1.23
N GLN A 33 -4.73 17.88 -0.79
CA GLN A 33 -5.91 18.69 -0.50
C GLN A 33 -6.78 18.90 -1.74
N SER A 34 -6.16 19.11 -2.91
CA SER A 34 -6.88 19.22 -4.19
C SER A 34 -7.59 17.90 -4.55
N VAL A 35 -6.89 16.77 -4.45
CA VAL A 35 -7.47 15.44 -4.73
C VAL A 35 -8.62 15.11 -3.78
N LEU A 36 -8.47 15.38 -2.48
CA LEU A 36 -9.55 15.17 -1.50
C LEU A 36 -10.75 16.08 -1.78
N GLY A 37 -10.51 17.33 -2.19
CA GLY A 37 -11.57 18.25 -2.62
C GLY A 37 -12.29 17.79 -3.88
N TYR A 38 -11.61 17.10 -4.79
CA TYR A 38 -12.26 16.48 -5.95
C TYR A 38 -13.11 15.26 -5.54
N ILE A 39 -12.59 14.39 -4.67
CA ILE A 39 -13.31 13.21 -4.15
C ILE A 39 -14.56 13.62 -3.35
N ASP A 40 -14.55 14.79 -2.71
CA ASP A 40 -15.71 15.33 -1.98
C ASP A 40 -16.99 15.43 -2.85
N GLN A 41 -16.86 15.57 -4.18
CA GLN A 41 -17.99 15.56 -5.12
C GLN A 41 -18.80 14.25 -5.06
N MET A 42 -18.18 13.13 -4.69
CA MET A 42 -18.85 11.84 -4.59
C MET A 42 -19.94 11.81 -3.50
N LYS A 43 -19.93 12.75 -2.54
CA LYS A 43 -20.95 12.84 -1.48
C LYS A 43 -22.30 13.34 -1.96
N GLU A 44 -22.36 13.94 -3.14
CA GLU A 44 -23.61 14.41 -3.74
C GLU A 44 -24.51 13.25 -4.20
N VAL A 45 -23.91 12.06 -4.34
CA VAL A 45 -24.62 10.84 -4.75
C VAL A 45 -25.12 10.11 -3.51
N ASP A 46 -26.44 9.92 -3.43
CA ASP A 46 -27.05 9.08 -2.40
C ASP A 46 -26.71 7.61 -2.65
N THR A 47 -26.18 6.96 -1.62
CA THR A 47 -25.80 5.54 -1.62
C THR A 47 -26.52 4.76 -0.52
N GLU A 48 -27.56 5.34 0.10
CA GLU A 48 -28.37 4.65 1.10
C GLU A 48 -29.00 3.39 0.49
N GLY A 49 -28.79 2.25 1.15
CA GLY A 49 -29.28 0.94 0.68
C GLY A 49 -28.49 0.33 -0.49
N VAL A 50 -27.46 1.00 -1.01
CA VAL A 50 -26.59 0.44 -2.06
C VAL A 50 -25.48 -0.39 -1.42
N PRO A 51 -25.38 -1.71 -1.68
CA PRO A 51 -24.30 -2.52 -1.14
C PRO A 51 -22.95 -2.14 -1.76
N ALA A 52 -21.88 -2.20 -0.96
CA ALA A 52 -20.53 -1.93 -1.45
C ALA A 52 -20.09 -2.98 -2.48
N CYS A 53 -19.54 -2.53 -3.60
CA CYS A 53 -19.02 -3.41 -4.65
C CYS A 53 -17.56 -3.80 -4.34
N ASN A 54 -17.36 -5.00 -3.78
CA ASN A 54 -16.01 -5.54 -3.48
C ASN A 54 -15.36 -6.22 -4.69
N HIS A 55 -16.18 -6.88 -5.52
CA HIS A 55 -15.76 -7.59 -6.72
C HIS A 55 -16.76 -7.29 -7.83
N VAL A 56 -16.26 -7.10 -9.05
CA VAL A 56 -17.12 -6.85 -10.23
C VAL A 56 -17.82 -8.12 -10.72
N SER A 57 -17.25 -9.30 -10.42
CA SER A 57 -17.84 -10.58 -10.79
C SER A 57 -18.83 -11.05 -9.72
N ASP A 58 -20.00 -11.49 -10.16
CA ASP A 58 -21.05 -12.04 -9.29
C ASP A 58 -20.77 -13.49 -8.84
N HIS A 59 -19.73 -14.11 -9.39
CA HIS A 59 -19.37 -15.51 -9.12
C HIS A 59 -18.09 -15.62 -8.30
N VAL A 60 -18.11 -14.98 -7.12
CA VAL A 60 -17.04 -15.11 -6.13
C VAL A 60 -17.43 -16.23 -5.16
N GLY A 61 -16.91 -17.42 -5.41
CA GLY A 61 -16.91 -18.52 -4.46
C GLY A 61 -15.60 -18.58 -3.68
N ASN A 62 -15.56 -19.45 -2.67
CA ASN A 62 -14.29 -19.80 -2.04
C ASN A 62 -13.44 -20.56 -3.06
N VAL A 63 -12.34 -19.96 -3.49
CA VAL A 63 -11.33 -20.63 -4.34
C VAL A 63 -10.31 -21.29 -3.43
N THR A 64 -10.35 -22.62 -3.34
CA THR A 64 -9.43 -23.42 -2.53
C THR A 64 -8.34 -24.05 -3.40
N ARG A 65 -7.19 -24.31 -2.80
CA ARG A 65 -6.09 -25.07 -3.37
C ARG A 65 -5.92 -26.36 -2.57
N GLU A 66 -5.73 -27.49 -3.23
CA GLU A 66 -5.39 -28.76 -2.58
C GLU A 66 -4.08 -28.66 -1.80
N ASP A 67 -3.98 -29.37 -0.69
CA ASP A 67 -2.79 -29.36 0.18
C ASP A 67 -1.71 -30.33 -0.34
N GLU A 68 -1.25 -30.10 -1.55
CA GLU A 68 -0.19 -30.88 -2.20
C GLU A 68 1.08 -30.04 -2.39
N PRO A 69 2.28 -30.65 -2.29
CA PRO A 69 3.54 -29.96 -2.53
C PRO A 69 3.74 -29.67 -4.03
N ASP A 70 4.13 -28.44 -4.35
CA ASP A 70 4.49 -28.02 -5.71
C ASP A 70 6.00 -27.77 -5.83
N LYS A 71 6.51 -27.62 -7.05
CA LYS A 71 7.90 -27.28 -7.35
C LYS A 71 8.23 -25.89 -6.81
N ASN A 72 9.15 -25.84 -5.85
CA ASN A 72 9.69 -24.58 -5.37
C ASN A 72 10.60 -23.92 -6.41
N LEU A 73 10.69 -22.58 -6.36
CA LEU A 73 11.64 -21.82 -7.17
C LEU A 73 13.08 -22.18 -6.78
N ASP A 74 13.97 -22.34 -7.76
CA ASP A 74 15.39 -22.58 -7.47
C ASP A 74 15.97 -21.41 -6.68
N ARG A 75 16.84 -21.71 -5.71
CA ARG A 75 17.42 -20.71 -4.82
C ARG A 75 18.21 -19.64 -5.57
N LYS A 76 18.88 -20.00 -6.67
CA LYS A 76 19.60 -19.01 -7.50
C LYS A 76 18.60 -18.06 -8.13
N THR A 77 17.59 -18.59 -8.81
CA THR A 77 16.54 -17.79 -9.46
C THR A 77 15.78 -16.89 -8.47
N PHE A 78 15.54 -17.37 -7.25
CA PHE A 78 14.95 -16.56 -6.19
C PHE A 78 15.82 -15.35 -5.80
N LEU A 79 17.15 -15.52 -5.75
CA LEU A 79 18.08 -14.49 -5.29
C LEU A 79 18.55 -13.55 -6.40
N ASP A 80 18.35 -13.90 -7.67
CA ASP A 80 18.84 -13.14 -8.83
C ASP A 80 18.33 -11.67 -8.83
N ASN A 81 17.13 -11.41 -8.28
CA ASN A 81 16.56 -10.06 -8.15
C ASN A 81 16.80 -9.40 -6.79
N SER A 82 17.50 -10.04 -5.87
CA SER A 82 17.77 -9.47 -4.55
C SER A 82 18.85 -8.38 -4.63
N PRO A 83 18.63 -7.17 -4.07
CA PRO A 83 19.66 -6.13 -4.02
C PRO A 83 20.96 -6.57 -3.34
N SER A 84 20.86 -7.48 -2.36
CA SER A 84 22.02 -8.06 -1.70
C SER A 84 21.66 -9.43 -1.10
N HIS A 85 22.58 -10.38 -1.16
CA HIS A 85 22.39 -11.72 -0.60
C HIS A 85 23.72 -12.31 -0.11
N VAL A 86 23.68 -13.12 0.95
CA VAL A 86 24.84 -13.86 1.46
C VAL A 86 24.40 -15.18 2.06
N GLY A 87 25.17 -16.25 1.81
CA GLY A 87 24.89 -17.58 2.36
C GLY A 87 23.55 -18.16 1.92
N GLY A 88 23.01 -17.74 0.77
CA GLY A 88 21.69 -18.17 0.29
C GLY A 88 20.51 -17.41 0.92
N MET A 89 20.76 -16.29 1.61
CA MET A 89 19.73 -15.46 2.25
C MET A 89 19.75 -14.03 1.69
N ILE A 90 18.61 -13.35 1.70
CA ILE A 90 18.53 -11.91 1.39
C ILE A 90 19.17 -11.14 2.56
N ARG A 91 20.10 -10.25 2.25
CA ARG A 91 20.76 -9.40 3.23
C ARG A 91 19.98 -8.10 3.41
N VAL A 92 19.58 -7.81 4.64
CA VAL A 92 18.91 -6.56 5.03
C VAL A 92 19.62 -5.89 6.21
N PRO A 93 19.45 -4.57 6.43
CA PRO A 93 19.90 -3.92 7.65
C PRO A 93 19.28 -4.56 8.89
N THR A 94 20.06 -4.71 9.96
CA THR A 94 19.57 -5.35 11.19
C THR A 94 18.47 -4.53 11.84
N VAL A 95 17.33 -5.17 12.14
CA VAL A 95 16.22 -4.55 12.86
C VAL A 95 16.40 -4.78 14.36
N ILE A 96 17.28 -4.01 15.01
CA ILE A 96 17.38 -3.96 16.48
C ILE A 96 16.67 -2.70 16.96
N LYS A 97 15.68 -2.85 17.83
CA LYS A 97 15.08 -1.75 18.58
C LYS A 97 15.60 -1.84 20.02
N PHE A 98 16.32 -0.81 20.47
CA PHE A 98 16.54 -0.55 21.89
C PHE A 98 15.43 0.35 22.42
#